data_AF-A0A1I8D6N8-F1
#
_entry.id   AF-A0A1I8D6N8-F1
#
_cell.length_a   1.000
_cell.length_b   1.000
_cell.length_c   1.000
_cell.angle_alpha   90.00
_cell.angle_beta   90.00
_cell.angle_gamma   90.00
#
_symmetry.space_group_name_H-M   'P 1'
#
loop_
_entity.id
_entity.type
_entity.pdbx_description
1 polymer ?
#
loop_
_entity_poly.entity_id
_entity_poly.type
_entity_poly.pdbx_seq_one_letter_code
_entity_poly.pdbx_strand_id
1 'polypeptide(L)'
;MREFKVVVLGSGGIGKSALTVQFVSNHFIDQYSPTIEDFFRKQIEVNGDPCVLEILDTAGTEQFASMRDLYIINGQGFVIVYSITNQQTFNDIKTMRDQIIRVKGTDQIPILLVGNKCDLNHQRQVRVEDGMNLAEQWSCVFAECSAKNAHNVNLIFSEIVKEIDYVEAVKKSKKSKSCFNLMASRRMNPMTGEWVISSATNRLNRPWSGEHSISNQSKSVETNNQIKSVNNNPLSPGAKRGNQIANPNYVGTYVFENDFPTFTTTYVADKSHNNEEDIFISETNLTGICKVICYSEDSTERLSTLSITQICDVINVWCKEYEELFRKYDWIQIFENRGSEVGCSNIHPHGQLWASNYLPTIPSKKNEMQKKYFDKHGSQLLLDYAHKEMIKKERVIVQNASWLVVVPYWAVWPFETIVLPKFVVHNICQLNVVQKTELAEILKLLLTKYDKIFDCPFPYIFGANNSPSGIYLDNDLSHWQLHFNFYPPLLRSPTVKKHIAGYEVYAEPQRDLTPEVAAKTIRDI
;
A
#
# COMPACT_ATOMS: atom_id res chain seq x y z
N MET A 1 14.63 9.76 34.20
CA MET A 1 13.68 10.90 34.27
C MET A 1 12.96 10.94 32.93
N ARG A 2 11.63 11.01 32.90
CA ARG A 2 10.87 11.01 31.62
C ARG A 2 11.07 12.36 30.92
N GLU A 3 11.20 12.33 29.61
CA GLU A 3 11.34 13.54 28.78
C GLU A 3 10.11 13.70 27.88
N PHE A 4 9.56 14.91 27.85
CA PHE A 4 8.37 15.26 27.10
C PHE A 4 8.65 16.40 26.13
N LYS A 5 8.30 16.22 24.85
CA LYS A 5 8.44 17.22 23.80
C LYS A 5 7.13 17.96 23.58
N VAL A 6 7.08 19.23 23.96
CA VAL A 6 5.90 20.09 23.80
C VAL A 6 6.19 21.18 22.78
N VAL A 7 5.25 21.40 21.88
CA VAL A 7 5.33 22.45 20.86
C VAL A 7 4.28 23.52 21.16
N VAL A 8 4.70 24.79 21.20
CA VAL A 8 3.81 25.94 21.41
C VAL A 8 3.49 26.59 20.07
N LEU A 9 2.20 26.68 19.74
CA LEU A 9 1.70 27.15 18.43
C LEU A 9 0.66 28.26 18.60
N GLY A 10 0.55 29.14 17.61
CA GLY A 10 -0.37 30.28 17.61
C GLY A 10 0.17 31.46 16.79
N SER A 11 -0.69 32.43 16.48
CA SER A 11 -0.36 33.58 15.62
C SER A 11 0.81 34.43 16.19
N GLY A 12 1.37 35.31 15.35
CA GLY A 12 2.36 36.29 15.80
C GLY A 12 1.82 37.24 16.88
N GLY A 13 2.67 37.72 17.80
CA GLY A 13 2.31 38.75 18.78
C GLY A 13 1.36 38.35 19.93
N ILE A 14 0.96 37.07 20.01
CA ILE A 14 0.04 36.58 21.06
C ILE A 14 0.73 36.31 22.41
N GLY A 15 2.06 36.29 22.45
CA GLY A 15 2.85 36.06 23.67
C GLY A 15 3.27 34.62 23.94
N LYS A 16 3.51 33.79 22.91
CA LYS A 16 4.04 32.41 23.05
C LYS A 16 5.41 32.39 23.75
N SER A 17 6.35 33.17 23.24
CA SER A 17 7.70 33.29 23.79
C SER A 17 7.69 33.85 25.20
N ALA A 18 6.86 34.87 25.45
CA ALA A 18 6.67 35.41 26.80
C ALA A 18 6.10 34.37 27.76
N LEU A 19 5.17 33.52 27.31
CA LEU A 19 4.61 32.43 28.10
C LEU A 19 5.67 31.35 28.40
N THR A 20 6.45 30.95 27.40
CA THR A 20 7.52 29.95 27.54
C THR A 20 8.65 30.44 28.44
N VAL A 21 9.12 31.68 28.26
CA VAL A 21 10.18 32.25 29.11
C VAL A 21 9.66 32.50 30.53
N GLN A 22 8.43 32.98 30.70
CA GLN A 22 7.82 33.10 32.03
C GLN A 22 7.80 31.75 32.75
N PHE A 23 7.50 30.67 32.02
CA PHE A 23 7.55 29.33 32.59
C PHE A 23 8.99 28.91 32.94
N VAL A 24 9.95 29.08 32.03
CA VAL A 24 11.32 28.56 32.21
C VAL A 24 12.11 29.36 33.25
N SER A 25 11.99 30.68 33.22
CA SER A 25 12.84 31.61 33.95
C SER A 25 12.12 32.41 35.03
N ASN A 26 10.80 32.25 35.19
CA ASN A 26 9.96 33.07 36.09
C ASN A 26 10.12 34.58 35.85
N HIS A 27 10.39 34.97 34.59
CA HIS A 27 10.65 36.34 34.21
C HIS A 27 9.86 36.71 32.95
N PHE A 28 9.21 37.88 32.97
CA PHE A 28 8.43 38.38 31.86
C PHE A 28 9.28 39.30 30.99
N ILE A 29 9.29 39.06 29.69
CA ILE A 29 10.00 39.90 28.72
C ILE A 29 9.03 40.94 28.16
N ASP A 30 9.22 42.21 28.50
CA ASP A 30 8.42 43.34 28.01
C ASP A 30 8.77 43.74 26.55
N GLN A 31 9.96 43.40 26.05
CA GLN A 31 10.43 43.78 24.71
C GLN A 31 10.16 42.67 23.69
N TYR A 32 9.38 42.99 22.66
CA TYR A 32 9.05 42.04 21.59
C TYR A 32 10.18 41.97 20.54
N SER A 33 10.86 40.82 20.50
CA SER A 33 11.68 40.41 19.35
C SER A 33 10.97 39.24 18.63
N PRO A 34 10.75 39.29 17.31
CA PRO A 34 10.19 38.16 16.58
C PRO A 34 11.09 36.91 16.70
N THR A 35 10.59 35.87 17.37
CA THR A 35 11.28 34.57 17.48
C THR A 35 11.26 33.82 16.14
N ILE A 36 12.36 33.17 15.81
CA ILE A 36 12.46 32.21 14.69
C ILE A 36 12.06 30.82 15.22
N GLU A 37 12.93 30.18 15.99
CA GLU A 37 12.66 28.96 16.76
C GLU A 37 13.59 28.93 17.96
N ASP A 38 13.05 28.74 19.17
CA ASP A 38 13.86 28.63 20.39
C ASP A 38 13.52 27.33 21.14
N PHE A 39 14.56 26.66 21.63
CA PHE A 39 14.44 25.43 22.38
C PHE A 39 14.73 25.67 23.86
N PHE A 40 13.75 25.37 24.70
CA PHE A 40 13.87 25.49 26.15
C PHE A 40 13.73 24.13 26.81
N ARG A 41 14.43 23.94 27.94
CA ARG A 41 14.36 22.71 28.73
C ARG A 41 14.18 23.05 30.20
N LYS A 42 13.16 22.48 30.85
CA LYS A 42 12.89 22.70 32.28
C LYS A 42 12.57 21.37 32.97
N GLN A 43 13.17 21.15 34.15
CA GLN A 43 12.73 20.07 35.04
C GLN A 43 11.49 20.53 35.82
N ILE A 44 10.47 19.68 35.83
CA ILE A 44 9.23 19.89 36.58
C ILE A 44 8.81 18.61 37.29
N GLU A 45 7.89 18.75 38.23
CA GLU A 45 7.24 17.64 38.91
C GLU A 45 5.76 17.62 38.52
N VAL A 46 5.28 16.50 37.97
CA VAL A 46 3.87 16.32 37.57
C VAL A 46 3.37 15.05 38.23
N ASN A 47 2.28 15.16 39.02
CA ASN A 47 1.71 14.06 39.81
C ASN A 47 2.70 13.37 40.77
N GLY A 48 3.69 14.09 41.29
CA GLY A 48 4.73 13.54 42.18
C GLY A 48 5.93 12.92 41.45
N ASP A 49 5.90 12.86 40.11
CA ASP A 49 6.98 12.31 39.30
C ASP A 49 7.86 13.42 38.71
N PRO A 50 9.19 13.40 38.90
CA PRO A 50 10.08 14.32 38.24
C PRO A 50 10.20 13.98 36.74
N CYS A 51 10.01 14.99 35.89
CA CYS A 51 10.17 14.90 34.44
C CYS A 51 10.88 16.12 33.86
N VAL A 52 11.32 15.98 32.61
CA VAL A 52 11.95 17.04 31.84
C VAL A 52 11.01 17.44 30.71
N LEU A 53 10.71 18.72 30.61
CA LEU A 53 9.94 19.29 29.52
C LEU A 53 10.87 19.97 28.54
N GLU A 54 10.88 19.50 27.30
CA GLU A 54 11.50 20.11 26.13
C GLU A 54 10.44 20.92 25.40
N ILE A 55 10.57 22.24 25.40
CA ILE A 55 9.60 23.16 24.83
C ILE A 55 10.21 23.77 23.58
N LEU A 56 9.55 23.53 22.44
CA LEU A 56 9.83 24.23 21.21
C LEU A 56 8.90 25.44 21.09
N ASP A 57 9.47 26.64 21.19
CA ASP A 57 8.79 27.90 20.90
C ASP A 57 8.95 28.25 19.42
N THR A 58 7.82 28.47 18.74
CA THR A 58 7.78 28.61 17.28
C THR A 58 7.51 30.06 16.84
N ALA A 59 8.07 30.45 15.69
CA ALA A 59 7.68 31.69 15.02
C ALA A 59 6.17 31.71 14.74
N GLY A 60 5.53 32.85 15.00
CA GLY A 60 4.10 33.06 14.68
C GLY A 60 3.82 33.39 13.21
N THR A 61 4.77 33.18 12.30
CA THR A 61 4.71 33.60 10.88
C THR A 61 4.80 32.40 9.93
N GLU A 62 4.03 32.44 8.85
CA GLU A 62 3.74 31.31 7.94
C GLU A 62 4.83 30.98 6.89
N GLN A 63 6.06 31.48 7.05
CA GLN A 63 7.01 31.51 5.93
C GLN A 63 7.75 30.18 5.63
N PHE A 64 7.59 29.13 6.45
CA PHE A 64 8.29 27.84 6.24
C PHE A 64 7.42 26.62 6.59
N ALA A 65 6.55 26.20 5.66
CA ALA A 65 5.65 25.04 5.85
C ALA A 65 6.39 23.71 6.10
N SER A 66 7.56 23.50 5.48
CA SER A 66 8.33 22.26 5.61
C SER A 66 9.01 22.08 6.98
N MET A 67 9.44 23.17 7.63
CA MET A 67 9.97 23.12 9.00
C MET A 67 8.86 22.86 10.01
N ARG A 68 7.65 23.38 9.72
CA ARG A 68 6.46 23.17 10.54
C ARG A 68 6.03 21.73 10.69
N ASP A 69 6.02 20.99 9.59
CA ASP A 69 5.67 19.58 9.64
C ASP A 69 6.68 18.78 10.49
N LEU A 70 7.97 19.14 10.45
CA LEU A 70 9.01 18.42 11.20
C LEU A 70 8.81 18.51 12.72
N TYR A 71 8.51 19.70 13.26
CA TYR A 71 8.26 19.80 14.69
C TYR A 71 6.90 19.22 15.10
N ILE A 72 5.89 19.24 14.21
CA ILE A 72 4.63 18.56 14.48
C ILE A 72 4.84 17.03 14.48
N ILE A 73 5.65 16.48 13.58
CA ILE A 73 6.02 15.06 13.58
C ILE A 73 6.66 14.68 14.92
N ASN A 74 7.60 15.48 15.41
CA ASN A 74 8.39 15.16 16.61
C ASN A 74 7.73 15.54 17.95
N GLY A 75 6.73 16.43 17.97
CA GLY A 75 6.05 16.86 19.19
C GLY A 75 5.15 15.78 19.80
N GLN A 76 5.18 15.62 21.12
CA GLN A 76 4.31 14.71 21.87
C GLN A 76 3.02 15.39 22.35
N GLY A 77 3.07 16.68 22.67
CA GLY A 77 1.90 17.48 23.01
C GLY A 77 1.96 18.90 22.42
N PHE A 78 0.80 19.50 22.22
CA PHE A 78 0.65 20.78 21.52
C PHE A 78 -0.12 21.78 22.38
N VAL A 79 0.51 22.90 22.68
CA VAL A 79 -0.13 24.03 23.35
C VAL A 79 -0.52 25.04 22.27
N ILE A 80 -1.82 25.15 22.01
CA ILE A 80 -2.38 26.04 20.99
C ILE A 80 -2.85 27.32 21.69
N VAL A 81 -2.16 28.42 21.42
CA VAL A 81 -2.34 29.70 22.10
C VAL A 81 -3.06 30.69 21.17
N TYR A 82 -4.02 31.42 21.71
CA TYR A 82 -4.59 32.63 21.11
C TYR A 82 -4.55 33.79 22.12
N SER A 83 -4.79 35.02 21.66
CA SER A 83 -4.89 36.17 22.56
C SER A 83 -6.35 36.55 22.78
N ILE A 84 -6.77 36.69 24.05
CA ILE A 84 -8.16 37.06 24.36
C ILE A 84 -8.56 38.45 23.85
N THR A 85 -7.56 39.30 23.54
CA THR A 85 -7.76 40.67 23.05
C THR A 85 -7.81 40.76 21.52
N ASN A 86 -7.74 39.63 20.80
CA ASN A 86 -7.76 39.62 19.34
C ASN A 86 -8.55 38.43 18.79
N GLN A 87 -9.76 38.71 18.27
CA GLN A 87 -10.65 37.69 17.71
C GLN A 87 -10.04 36.92 16.52
N GLN A 88 -9.20 37.55 15.71
CA GLN A 88 -8.59 36.88 14.56
C GLN A 88 -7.67 35.73 15.01
N THR A 89 -6.91 35.93 16.08
CA THR A 89 -6.01 34.90 16.60
C THR A 89 -6.76 33.66 17.11
N PHE A 90 -8.01 33.82 17.53
CA PHE A 90 -8.91 32.72 17.89
C PHE A 90 -9.48 31.97 16.68
N ASN A 91 -9.58 32.63 15.53
CA ASN A 91 -9.96 31.95 14.29
C ASN A 91 -8.77 31.17 13.70
N ASP A 92 -7.57 31.75 13.73
CA ASP A 92 -6.36 31.16 13.14
C ASP A 92 -5.97 29.81 13.77
N ILE A 93 -6.22 29.64 15.07
CA ILE A 93 -5.90 28.40 15.79
C ILE A 93 -6.65 27.17 15.26
N LYS A 94 -7.80 27.34 14.58
CA LYS A 94 -8.55 26.25 13.96
C LYS A 94 -7.73 25.62 12.82
N THR A 95 -7.15 26.46 11.96
CA THR A 95 -6.27 26.01 10.88
C THR A 95 -5.01 25.31 11.42
N MET A 96 -4.47 25.76 12.55
CA MET A 96 -3.31 25.11 13.18
C MET A 96 -3.67 23.72 13.72
N ARG A 97 -4.85 23.54 14.30
CA ARG A 97 -5.34 22.21 14.71
C ARG A 97 -5.48 21.27 13.52
N ASP A 98 -6.09 21.74 12.43
CA ASP A 98 -6.27 20.93 11.22
C ASP A 98 -4.93 20.47 10.64
N GLN A 99 -3.92 21.35 10.67
CA GLN A 99 -2.54 21.00 10.29
C GLN A 99 -1.94 19.92 11.20
N ILE A 100 -2.10 20.05 12.53
CA ILE A 100 -1.61 19.05 13.49
C ILE A 100 -2.24 17.68 13.23
N ILE A 101 -3.57 17.63 13.03
CA ILE A 101 -4.32 16.40 12.73
C ILE A 101 -3.83 15.78 11.42
N ARG A 102 -3.68 16.60 10.36
CA ARG A 102 -3.19 16.15 9.06
C ARG A 102 -1.80 15.51 9.16
N VAL A 103 -0.86 16.15 9.86
CA VAL A 103 0.52 15.66 9.97
C VAL A 103 0.62 14.43 10.88
N LYS A 104 -0.15 14.38 11.97
CA LYS A 104 -0.17 13.21 12.88
C LYS A 104 -0.99 12.03 12.36
N GLY A 105 -1.93 12.25 11.44
CA GLY A 105 -2.79 11.21 10.87
C GLY A 105 -3.83 10.64 11.85
N THR A 106 -4.12 11.34 12.95
CA THR A 106 -5.10 10.91 13.99
C THR A 106 -5.69 12.13 14.70
N ASP A 107 -6.88 11.99 15.26
CA ASP A 107 -7.54 12.96 16.14
C ASP A 107 -7.16 12.80 17.63
N GLN A 108 -6.56 11.67 18.02
CA GLN A 108 -6.13 11.36 19.40
C GLN A 108 -4.75 11.96 19.72
N ILE A 109 -4.70 13.29 19.79
CA ILE A 109 -3.48 14.08 19.99
C ILE A 109 -3.61 14.88 21.30
N PRO A 110 -2.59 14.87 22.18
CA PRO A 110 -2.56 15.74 23.35
C PRO A 110 -2.53 17.22 22.93
N ILE A 111 -3.65 17.90 23.09
CA ILE A 111 -3.80 19.32 22.77
C ILE A 111 -4.28 20.04 24.02
N LEU A 112 -3.73 21.21 24.28
CA LEU A 112 -4.20 22.15 25.30
C LEU A 112 -4.49 23.49 24.64
N LEU A 113 -5.74 23.95 24.73
CA LEU A 113 -6.16 25.24 24.21
C LEU A 113 -5.94 26.34 25.27
N VAL A 114 -5.24 27.41 24.89
CA VAL A 114 -4.82 28.46 25.81
C VAL A 114 -5.25 29.86 25.33
N GLY A 115 -6.05 30.55 26.14
CA GLY A 115 -6.34 31.98 25.97
C GLY A 115 -5.36 32.84 26.77
N ASN A 116 -4.40 33.49 26.11
CA ASN A 116 -3.39 34.32 26.77
C ASN A 116 -3.81 35.80 26.88
N LYS A 117 -3.17 36.51 27.82
CA LYS A 117 -3.39 37.92 28.19
C LYS A 117 -4.67 38.18 28.99
N CYS A 118 -5.07 37.25 29.86
CA CYS A 118 -6.27 37.42 30.70
C CYS A 118 -6.19 38.61 31.66
N ASP A 119 -5.00 39.15 31.92
CA ASP A 119 -4.77 40.41 32.63
C ASP A 119 -5.35 41.63 31.89
N LEU A 120 -5.56 41.53 30.57
CA LEU A 120 -6.15 42.57 29.73
C LEU A 120 -7.66 42.35 29.53
N ASN A 121 -8.38 41.95 30.58
CA ASN A 121 -9.81 41.65 30.50
C ASN A 121 -10.66 42.83 29.98
N HIS A 122 -10.22 44.07 30.19
CA HIS A 122 -10.87 45.28 29.68
C HIS A 122 -10.75 45.44 28.15
N GLN A 123 -9.84 44.72 27.50
CA GLN A 123 -9.64 44.70 26.03
C GLN A 123 -10.13 43.39 25.40
N ARG A 124 -10.90 42.57 26.16
CA ARG A 124 -11.34 41.26 25.72
C ARG A 124 -12.21 41.36 24.47
N GLN A 125 -11.85 40.58 23.46
CA GLN A 125 -12.63 40.36 22.24
C GLN A 125 -13.20 38.94 22.17
N VAL A 126 -12.50 37.95 22.76
CA VAL A 126 -12.93 36.54 22.81
C VAL A 126 -13.48 36.23 24.19
N ARG A 127 -14.72 35.74 24.30
CA ARG A 127 -15.31 35.38 25.59
C ARG A 127 -14.68 34.09 26.10
N VAL A 128 -14.64 33.94 27.42
CA VAL A 128 -14.17 32.70 28.07
C VAL A 128 -15.01 31.50 27.59
N GLU A 129 -16.32 31.71 27.44
CA GLU A 129 -17.29 30.74 26.92
C GLU A 129 -16.92 30.25 25.51
N ASP A 130 -16.42 31.13 24.63
CA ASP A 130 -16.03 30.76 23.28
C ASP A 130 -14.84 29.78 23.31
N GLY A 131 -13.86 30.05 24.20
CA GLY A 131 -12.73 29.16 24.44
C GLY A 131 -13.16 27.80 25.03
N MET A 132 -14.06 27.80 26.01
CA MET A 132 -14.62 26.59 26.59
C MET A 132 -15.39 25.74 25.57
N ASN A 133 -16.28 26.36 24.79
CA ASN A 133 -17.06 25.70 23.77
C ASN A 133 -16.16 25.09 22.67
N LEU A 134 -15.12 25.81 22.26
CA LEU A 134 -14.17 25.30 21.26
C LEU A 134 -13.37 24.12 21.80
N ALA A 135 -12.95 24.16 23.06
CA ALA A 135 -12.24 23.05 23.68
C ALA A 135 -13.13 21.80 23.86
N GLU A 136 -14.40 21.98 24.19
CA GLU A 136 -15.38 20.89 24.21
C GLU A 136 -15.55 20.26 22.82
N GLN A 137 -15.72 21.09 21.78
CA GLN A 137 -15.73 20.62 20.39
C GLN A 137 -14.45 19.88 20.00
N TRP A 138 -13.31 20.28 20.58
CA TRP A 138 -12.02 19.68 20.30
C TRP A 138 -11.70 18.46 21.17
N SER A 139 -12.55 18.20 22.19
CA SER A 139 -12.30 17.22 23.24
C SER A 139 -10.92 17.41 23.89
N CYS A 140 -10.56 18.66 24.18
CA CYS A 140 -9.28 19.02 24.78
C CYS A 140 -9.45 19.91 26.01
N VAL A 141 -8.38 20.08 26.78
CA VAL A 141 -8.39 20.94 27.97
C VAL A 141 -8.28 22.41 27.57
N PHE A 142 -8.96 23.29 28.30
CA PHE A 142 -8.91 24.75 28.14
C PHE A 142 -8.37 25.44 29.39
N ALA A 143 -7.51 26.45 29.20
CA ALA A 143 -7.11 27.36 30.26
C ALA A 143 -6.91 28.78 29.73
N GLU A 144 -7.23 29.78 30.55
CA GLU A 144 -6.75 31.15 30.32
C GLU A 144 -5.53 31.45 31.17
N CYS A 145 -4.58 32.21 30.64
CA CYS A 145 -3.35 32.59 31.33
C CYS A 145 -2.94 34.04 31.10
N SER A 146 -2.04 34.50 31.96
CA SER A 146 -1.30 35.74 31.77
C SER A 146 0.18 35.44 31.92
N ALA A 147 0.91 35.48 30.80
CA ALA A 147 2.36 35.46 30.81
C ALA A 147 2.94 36.61 31.65
N LYS A 148 2.28 37.79 31.66
CA LYS A 148 2.71 38.97 32.41
C LYS A 148 2.64 38.78 33.92
N ASN A 149 1.54 38.23 34.40
CA ASN A 149 1.28 38.08 35.84
C ASN A 149 1.61 36.67 36.37
N ALA A 150 2.26 35.82 35.56
CA ALA A 150 2.51 34.40 35.85
C ALA A 150 1.23 33.56 36.11
N HIS A 151 0.05 34.08 35.81
CA HIS A 151 -1.22 33.42 36.10
C HIS A 151 -1.42 32.20 35.20
N ASN A 152 -1.64 31.02 35.80
CA ASN A 152 -1.82 29.71 35.15
C ASN A 152 -0.67 29.24 34.25
N VAL A 153 0.49 29.89 34.27
CA VAL A 153 1.63 29.53 33.42
C VAL A 153 2.16 28.13 33.75
N ASN A 154 2.43 27.85 35.03
CA ASN A 154 2.87 26.51 35.45
C ASN A 154 1.78 25.45 35.23
N LEU A 155 0.51 25.83 35.41
CA LEU A 155 -0.63 24.94 35.23
C LEU A 155 -0.66 24.41 33.79
N ILE A 156 -0.55 25.29 32.79
CA ILE A 156 -0.56 24.94 31.36
C ILE A 156 0.46 23.85 31.04
N PHE A 157 1.72 24.05 31.43
CA PHE A 157 2.79 23.10 31.11
C PHE A 157 2.71 21.81 31.94
N SER A 158 2.14 21.85 33.15
CA SER A 158 1.84 20.63 33.90
C SER A 158 0.67 19.84 33.29
N GLU A 159 -0.35 20.53 32.76
CA GLU A 159 -1.57 19.91 32.27
C GLU A 159 -1.36 19.24 30.91
N ILE A 160 -0.56 19.85 30.02
CA ILE A 160 -0.20 19.18 28.76
C ILE A 160 0.60 17.90 29.00
N VAL A 161 1.43 17.83 30.05
CA VAL A 161 2.13 16.58 30.42
C VAL A 161 1.15 15.52 30.91
N LYS A 162 0.15 15.91 31.72
CA LYS A 162 -0.92 14.98 32.12
C LYS A 162 -1.73 14.48 30.92
N GLU A 163 -2.00 15.34 29.95
CA GLU A 163 -2.73 14.95 28.74
C GLU A 163 -1.90 14.00 27.86
N ILE A 164 -0.59 14.23 27.74
CA ILE A 164 0.31 13.27 27.08
C ILE A 164 0.26 11.92 27.79
N ASP A 165 0.39 11.92 29.13
CA ASP A 165 0.33 10.71 29.94
C ASP A 165 -1.04 10.01 29.85
N TYR A 166 -2.15 10.76 29.81
CA TYR A 166 -3.49 10.23 29.65
C TYR A 166 -3.67 9.57 28.29
N VAL A 167 -3.30 10.25 27.19
CA VAL A 167 -3.39 9.68 25.84
C VAL A 167 -2.46 8.47 25.71
N GLU A 168 -1.28 8.49 26.32
CA GLU A 168 -0.40 7.33 26.39
C GLU A 168 -1.00 6.19 27.22
N ALA A 169 -1.64 6.48 28.35
CA ALA A 169 -2.29 5.50 29.21
C ALA A 169 -3.53 4.89 28.54
N VAL A 170 -4.34 5.69 27.83
CA VAL A 170 -5.45 5.21 27.00
C VAL A 170 -4.94 4.38 25.82
N LYS A 171 -3.83 4.77 25.18
CA LYS A 171 -3.14 3.92 24.19
C LYS A 171 -2.64 2.62 24.82
N LYS A 172 -2.15 2.65 26.07
CA LYS A 172 -1.71 1.47 26.85
C LYS A 172 -2.88 0.60 27.36
N SER A 173 -4.06 1.16 27.66
CA SER A 173 -5.24 0.42 28.15
C SER A 173 -6.10 -0.14 27.01
N LYS A 174 -6.20 0.59 25.88
CA LYS A 174 -6.64 0.03 24.60
C LYS A 174 -5.68 -1.05 24.14
N LYS A 175 -4.37 -0.90 24.36
CA LYS A 175 -3.42 -2.01 24.30
C LYS A 175 -3.78 -3.10 25.32
N SER A 176 -4.11 -2.88 26.59
CA SER A 176 -4.47 -4.02 27.49
C SER A 176 -5.69 -4.85 27.02
N LYS A 177 -6.61 -4.30 26.22
CA LYS A 177 -7.69 -5.07 25.53
C LYS A 177 -7.39 -5.42 24.07
N SER A 178 -6.32 -4.89 23.46
CA SER A 178 -5.89 -5.14 22.06
C SER A 178 -4.43 -5.59 21.91
N CYS A 179 -3.75 -5.90 23.00
CA CYS A 179 -2.33 -6.24 23.13
C CYS A 179 -2.26 -7.64 23.73
N PHE A 180 -2.80 -8.60 22.96
CA PHE A 180 -1.82 -9.55 22.45
C PHE A 180 -0.76 -8.71 21.74
N ASN A 181 0.46 -8.69 22.27
CA ASN A 181 1.60 -8.25 21.48
C ASN A 181 1.38 -8.77 20.06
N LEU A 182 1.23 -7.90 19.06
CA LEU A 182 1.37 -8.31 17.67
C LEU A 182 2.86 -8.57 17.46
N MET A 183 3.32 -9.66 18.08
CA MET A 183 4.55 -10.33 17.75
C MET A 183 4.46 -10.68 16.26
N ALA A 184 5.63 -10.76 15.63
CA ALA A 184 5.70 -11.39 14.31
C ALA A 184 4.95 -12.72 14.38
N SER A 185 3.94 -12.86 13.53
CA SER A 185 3.15 -14.08 13.41
C SER A 185 3.47 -14.73 12.08
N ARG A 186 3.30 -16.04 11.99
CA ARG A 186 3.43 -16.77 10.72
C ARG A 186 2.04 -17.17 10.23
N ARG A 187 1.78 -16.98 8.95
CA ARG A 187 0.52 -17.35 8.28
C ARG A 187 0.82 -18.40 7.22
N MET A 188 0.13 -19.53 7.28
CA MET A 188 0.28 -20.62 6.31
C MET A 188 -0.39 -20.23 4.98
N ASN A 189 0.33 -20.39 3.88
CA ASN A 189 -0.21 -20.43 2.52
C ASN A 189 -0.65 -21.87 2.20
N PRO A 190 -1.96 -22.17 2.23
CA PRO A 190 -2.44 -23.53 2.04
C PRO A 190 -2.30 -23.99 0.58
N MET A 191 -1.99 -23.10 -0.38
CA MET A 191 -1.73 -23.47 -1.77
C MET A 191 -0.30 -23.95 -2.02
N THR A 192 0.68 -23.52 -1.24
CA THR A 192 2.10 -23.91 -1.45
C THR A 192 2.69 -24.67 -0.26
N GLY A 193 1.99 -24.70 0.88
CA GLY A 193 2.50 -25.29 2.13
C GLY A 193 3.55 -24.43 2.83
N GLU A 194 3.78 -23.20 2.36
CA GLU A 194 4.79 -22.29 2.86
C GLU A 194 4.20 -21.33 3.90
N TRP A 195 5.03 -20.90 4.84
CA TRP A 195 4.65 -19.90 5.84
C TRP A 195 5.11 -18.51 5.40
N VAL A 196 4.37 -17.49 5.84
CA VAL A 196 4.71 -16.08 5.61
C VAL A 196 4.74 -15.35 6.94
N ILE A 197 5.83 -14.63 7.19
CA ILE A 197 5.96 -13.78 8.38
C ILE A 197 5.15 -12.50 8.18
N SER A 198 4.14 -12.31 9.03
CA SER A 198 3.36 -11.08 9.13
C SER A 198 3.79 -10.31 10.39
N SER A 199 4.58 -9.25 10.20
CA SER A 199 5.03 -8.38 11.27
C SER A 199 4.19 -7.12 11.29
N ALA A 200 3.24 -7.02 12.23
CA ALA A 200 2.45 -5.80 12.35
C ALA A 200 3.25 -4.75 13.16
N THR A 201 3.29 -3.54 12.63
CA THR A 201 3.49 -2.25 13.32
C THR A 201 4.90 -1.65 13.45
N ASN A 202 6.01 -2.40 13.57
CA ASN A 202 7.33 -1.75 13.74
C ASN A 202 8.17 -1.61 12.46
N ARG A 203 7.96 -2.44 11.43
CA ARG A 203 8.76 -2.41 10.19
C ARG A 203 8.41 -1.24 9.27
N LEU A 204 7.12 -0.91 9.15
CA LEU A 204 6.67 0.26 8.37
C LEU A 204 7.18 1.59 8.94
N ASN A 205 7.43 1.66 10.25
CA ASN A 205 7.98 2.85 10.90
C ASN A 205 9.50 2.95 10.76
N ARG A 206 10.19 1.92 10.24
CA ARG A 206 11.63 2.00 9.98
C ARG A 206 11.89 3.07 8.92
N PRO A 207 12.78 4.06 9.17
CA PRO A 207 13.17 5.04 8.17
C PRO A 207 13.71 4.33 6.93
N TRP A 208 13.21 4.69 5.75
CA TRP A 208 13.78 4.25 4.49
C TRP A 208 14.72 5.33 3.98
N SER A 209 16.00 4.99 3.85
CA SER A 209 17.05 5.84 3.24
C SER A 209 17.67 5.14 2.02
N GLY A 210 16.99 4.12 1.49
CA GLY A 210 17.42 3.37 0.32
C GLY A 210 17.02 4.07 -0.97
N GLU A 211 17.26 3.41 -2.10
CA GLU A 211 16.95 3.96 -3.42
C GLU A 211 15.46 4.29 -3.56
N HIS A 212 15.18 5.47 -4.10
CA HIS A 212 13.85 5.87 -4.55
C HIS A 212 13.81 5.65 -6.06
N SER A 213 12.84 4.90 -6.58
CA SER A 213 12.67 4.85 -8.04
C SER A 213 12.38 6.27 -8.54
N ILE A 214 13.05 6.66 -9.63
CA ILE A 214 12.86 7.96 -10.26
C ILE A 214 11.42 7.99 -10.77
N SER A 215 10.52 8.64 -10.05
CA SER A 215 9.23 9.02 -10.62
C SER A 215 9.53 10.06 -11.69
N ASN A 216 9.24 9.76 -12.95
CA ASN A 216 9.17 10.78 -14.01
C ASN A 216 8.04 11.75 -13.66
N GLN A 217 8.30 12.67 -12.75
CA GLN A 217 7.53 13.86 -12.47
C GLN A 217 8.27 15.05 -13.08
N SER A 218 8.37 15.07 -14.40
CA SER A 218 8.70 16.28 -15.17
C SER A 218 7.52 16.61 -16.09
N LYS A 219 6.44 17.09 -15.46
CA LYS A 219 5.39 17.85 -16.16
C LYS A 219 6.01 19.10 -16.78
N SER A 220 6.50 19.00 -18.02
CA SER A 220 6.56 20.08 -19.04
C SER A 220 7.51 19.79 -20.23
N VAL A 221 8.27 18.70 -20.26
CA VAL A 221 9.23 18.42 -21.37
C VAL A 221 8.94 17.09 -22.11
N GLU A 222 8.05 16.23 -21.61
CA GLU A 222 7.89 14.85 -22.10
C GLU A 222 7.03 14.67 -23.37
N THR A 223 6.25 15.67 -23.79
CA THR A 223 5.31 15.49 -24.92
C THR A 223 6.02 15.21 -26.25
N ASN A 224 7.24 15.71 -26.48
CA ASN A 224 7.93 15.49 -27.76
C ASN A 224 8.77 14.20 -27.84
N ASN A 225 9.17 13.60 -26.71
CA ASN A 225 9.99 12.38 -26.69
C ASN A 225 9.15 11.10 -26.51
N GLN A 226 8.03 11.14 -25.78
CA GLN A 226 7.11 9.98 -25.70
C GLN A 226 6.44 9.71 -27.05
N ILE A 227 6.05 10.75 -27.81
CA ILE A 227 5.43 10.59 -29.14
C ILE A 227 6.39 9.92 -30.16
N LYS A 228 7.70 10.20 -30.07
CA LYS A 228 8.71 9.53 -30.92
C LYS A 228 8.96 8.07 -30.52
N SER A 229 8.86 7.74 -29.23
CA SER A 229 8.99 6.37 -28.72
C SER A 229 7.80 5.48 -29.07
N VAL A 230 6.58 6.05 -29.11
CA VAL A 230 5.35 5.32 -29.46
C VAL A 230 5.35 4.89 -30.93
N ASN A 231 5.89 5.73 -31.84
CA ASN A 231 5.90 5.44 -33.29
C ASN A 231 6.90 4.35 -33.74
N ASN A 232 7.82 3.90 -32.87
CA ASN A 232 8.83 2.89 -33.20
C ASN A 232 8.79 1.68 -32.25
N ASN A 233 7.67 1.46 -31.55
CA ASN A 233 7.55 0.32 -30.66
C ASN A 233 7.38 -0.99 -31.46
N PRO A 234 8.20 -2.03 -31.25
CA PRO A 234 8.14 -3.27 -32.02
C PRO A 234 6.84 -4.06 -31.83
N LEU A 235 6.02 -3.73 -30.84
CA LEU A 235 4.70 -4.35 -30.63
C LEU A 235 3.57 -3.61 -31.33
N SER A 236 3.79 -2.37 -31.79
CA SER A 236 2.75 -1.57 -32.45
C SER A 236 2.34 -2.12 -33.82
N PRO A 237 1.12 -1.82 -34.30
CA PRO A 237 0.67 -2.18 -35.64
C PRO A 237 1.62 -1.63 -36.73
N GLY A 238 1.93 -2.45 -37.74
CA GLY A 238 2.83 -2.06 -38.84
C GLY A 238 4.32 -1.95 -38.49
N ALA A 239 4.68 -1.97 -37.20
CA ALA A 239 6.08 -1.92 -36.76
C ALA A 239 6.81 -3.23 -37.04
N LYS A 240 8.13 -3.15 -37.28
CA LYS A 240 8.99 -4.33 -37.43
C LYS A 240 9.45 -4.84 -36.07
N ARG A 241 9.35 -6.16 -35.87
CA ARG A 241 9.83 -6.83 -34.65
C ARG A 241 11.32 -7.16 -34.72
N GLY A 242 11.84 -7.84 -33.68
CA GLY A 242 13.26 -8.20 -33.58
C GLY A 242 13.73 -9.08 -34.73
N ASN A 243 12.86 -9.95 -35.24
CA ASN A 243 13.11 -10.78 -36.42
C ASN A 243 12.85 -10.09 -37.77
N GLN A 244 12.65 -8.77 -37.79
CA GLN A 244 12.36 -7.95 -38.98
C GLN A 244 10.99 -8.22 -39.65
N ILE A 245 10.14 -9.08 -39.07
CA ILE A 245 8.77 -9.27 -39.56
C ILE A 245 7.92 -8.07 -39.11
N ALA A 246 7.19 -7.48 -40.05
CA ALA A 246 6.25 -6.41 -39.75
C ALA A 246 4.98 -6.98 -39.10
N ASN A 247 4.52 -6.35 -38.03
CA ASN A 247 3.20 -6.64 -37.48
C ASN A 247 2.13 -6.26 -38.51
N PRO A 248 1.01 -6.99 -38.58
CA PRO A 248 -0.15 -6.53 -39.32
C PRO A 248 -0.61 -5.17 -38.76
N ASN A 249 -1.38 -4.42 -39.55
CA ASN A 249 -2.10 -3.24 -39.06
C ASN A 249 -3.33 -3.71 -38.25
N TYR A 250 -3.09 -4.40 -37.14
CA TYR A 250 -4.14 -4.96 -36.30
C TYR A 250 -4.91 -3.86 -35.55
N VAL A 251 -6.16 -4.17 -35.22
CA VAL A 251 -7.05 -3.37 -34.37
C VAL A 251 -7.54 -4.29 -33.27
N GLY A 252 -7.46 -3.84 -32.02
CA GLY A 252 -7.70 -4.63 -30.82
C GLY A 252 -6.51 -5.53 -30.47
N THR A 253 -6.79 -6.78 -30.15
CA THR A 253 -5.78 -7.74 -29.68
C THR A 253 -4.98 -8.36 -30.83
N TYR A 254 -3.70 -8.64 -30.61
CA TYR A 254 -2.86 -9.35 -31.57
C TYR A 254 -1.93 -10.36 -30.88
N VAL A 255 -1.83 -11.56 -31.44
CA VAL A 255 -1.00 -12.65 -30.90
C VAL A 255 0.04 -13.07 -31.92
N PHE A 256 1.27 -13.26 -31.46
CA PHE A 256 2.35 -13.83 -32.26
C PHE A 256 3.32 -14.63 -31.38
N GLU A 257 4.07 -15.55 -31.98
CA GLU A 257 5.13 -16.29 -31.28
C GLU A 257 6.30 -15.36 -30.94
N ASN A 258 6.82 -15.47 -29.72
CA ASN A 258 7.90 -14.63 -29.24
C ASN A 258 9.15 -14.86 -30.11
N ASP A 259 9.73 -13.78 -30.63
CA ASP A 259 10.93 -13.82 -31.49
C ASP A 259 12.16 -14.38 -30.76
N PHE A 260 12.16 -14.36 -29.42
CA PHE A 260 13.21 -14.88 -28.55
C PHE A 260 12.63 -15.90 -27.54
N PRO A 261 12.19 -17.09 -28.00
CA PRO A 261 11.49 -18.05 -27.15
C PRO A 261 12.45 -18.70 -26.15
N THR A 262 11.94 -19.00 -24.95
CA THR A 262 12.71 -19.72 -23.92
C THR A 262 12.79 -21.23 -24.22
N PHE A 263 11.74 -21.80 -24.82
CA PHE A 263 11.66 -23.23 -25.12
C PHE A 263 11.93 -23.50 -26.59
N THR A 264 12.46 -24.69 -26.88
CA THR A 264 12.53 -25.22 -28.25
C THR A 264 11.23 -25.95 -28.59
N THR A 265 10.88 -25.98 -29.87
CA THR A 265 9.67 -26.64 -30.38
C THR A 265 9.90 -28.07 -30.85
N THR A 266 11.16 -28.47 -31.05
CA THR A 266 11.55 -29.79 -31.55
C THR A 266 12.23 -30.62 -30.48
N TYR A 267 11.78 -31.87 -30.37
CA TYR A 267 12.44 -32.92 -29.60
C TYR A 267 13.82 -33.21 -30.17
N VAL A 268 14.86 -33.15 -29.33
CA VAL A 268 16.20 -33.61 -29.67
C VAL A 268 16.43 -34.89 -28.88
N ALA A 269 16.64 -36.03 -29.52
CA ALA A 269 16.86 -37.27 -28.78
C ALA A 269 18.13 -37.15 -27.94
N ASP A 270 17.97 -37.06 -26.62
CA ASP A 270 19.09 -37.07 -25.69
C ASP A 270 19.57 -38.51 -25.42
N LYS A 271 20.89 -38.69 -25.37
CA LYS A 271 21.56 -39.97 -25.06
C LYS A 271 22.08 -40.00 -23.62
N SER A 272 21.81 -38.99 -22.81
CA SER A 272 22.18 -38.97 -21.40
C SER A 272 21.38 -40.02 -20.61
N HIS A 273 22.07 -41.04 -20.11
CA HIS A 273 21.50 -41.94 -19.11
C HIS A 273 21.50 -41.25 -17.75
N ASN A 274 20.32 -40.84 -17.27
CA ASN A 274 20.16 -40.47 -15.87
C ASN A 274 20.33 -41.75 -15.02
N ASN A 275 21.36 -41.78 -14.18
CA ASN A 275 21.50 -42.82 -13.16
C ASN A 275 20.61 -42.43 -11.97
N GLU A 276 19.67 -43.28 -11.58
CA GLU A 276 18.71 -42.99 -10.50
C GLU A 276 19.39 -42.79 -9.12
N GLU A 277 20.64 -43.23 -8.97
CA GLU A 277 21.43 -43.04 -7.75
C GLU A 277 22.27 -41.73 -7.75
N ASP A 278 22.28 -40.97 -8.84
CA ASP A 278 23.05 -39.73 -8.95
C ASP A 278 22.29 -38.53 -8.34
N ILE A 279 23.02 -37.69 -7.60
CA ILE A 279 22.50 -36.44 -7.04
C ILE A 279 22.44 -35.31 -8.08
N PHE A 280 23.15 -35.45 -9.20
CA PHE A 280 23.13 -34.52 -10.33
C PHE A 280 22.08 -34.94 -11.36
N ILE A 281 20.81 -34.66 -11.05
CA ILE A 281 19.69 -34.99 -11.92
C ILE A 281 19.43 -33.84 -12.90
N SER A 282 19.40 -34.14 -14.19
CA SER A 282 19.00 -33.21 -15.23
C SER A 282 17.77 -33.72 -15.97
N GLU A 283 16.80 -32.82 -16.18
CA GLU A 283 15.67 -33.07 -17.06
C GLU A 283 15.97 -32.46 -18.43
N THR A 284 16.04 -33.30 -19.45
CA THR A 284 16.32 -32.89 -20.83
C THR A 284 15.06 -33.03 -21.68
N ASN A 285 15.04 -32.41 -22.87
CA ASN A 285 13.88 -32.40 -23.78
C ASN A 285 12.67 -31.59 -23.30
N LEU A 286 12.92 -30.48 -22.59
CA LEU A 286 11.91 -29.47 -22.32
C LEU A 286 11.50 -28.81 -23.64
N THR A 287 10.26 -29.01 -24.04
CA THR A 287 9.67 -28.39 -25.23
C THR A 287 8.51 -27.49 -24.83
N GLY A 288 8.29 -26.46 -25.64
CA GLY A 288 7.33 -25.44 -25.29
C GLY A 288 7.13 -24.41 -26.40
N ILE A 289 6.24 -23.47 -26.14
CA ILE A 289 5.96 -22.34 -27.00
C ILE A 289 5.76 -21.08 -26.16
N CYS A 290 6.34 -19.98 -26.61
CA CYS A 290 6.20 -18.66 -25.98
C CYS A 290 5.46 -17.75 -26.97
N LYS A 291 4.34 -17.17 -26.54
CA LYS A 291 3.55 -16.20 -27.31
C LYS A 291 3.50 -14.86 -26.60
N VAL A 292 3.46 -13.78 -27.38
CA VAL A 292 3.17 -12.42 -26.92
C VAL A 292 1.74 -12.06 -27.33
N ILE A 293 0.99 -11.46 -26.41
CA ILE A 293 -0.41 -11.08 -26.60
C ILE A 293 -0.52 -9.57 -26.39
N CYS A 294 -0.62 -8.79 -27.48
CA CYS A 294 -0.90 -7.36 -27.43
C CYS A 294 -2.39 -7.15 -27.12
N TYR A 295 -2.70 -6.23 -26.21
CA TYR A 295 -4.08 -5.99 -25.76
C TYR A 295 -4.81 -4.91 -26.55
N SER A 296 -4.07 -4.01 -27.21
CA SER A 296 -4.61 -2.89 -27.99
C SER A 296 -3.58 -2.45 -29.03
N GLU A 297 -4.06 -1.83 -30.12
CA GLU A 297 -3.24 -1.11 -31.08
C GLU A 297 -2.54 0.12 -30.48
N ASP A 298 -3.09 0.70 -29.42
CA ASP A 298 -2.62 1.93 -28.80
C ASP A 298 -1.62 1.63 -27.66
N SER A 299 -0.37 2.02 -27.88
CA SER A 299 0.73 1.88 -26.91
C SER A 299 0.54 2.68 -25.60
N THR A 300 -0.41 3.61 -25.55
CA THR A 300 -0.72 4.41 -24.35
C THR A 300 -1.76 3.75 -23.44
N GLU A 301 -2.54 2.80 -23.97
CA GLU A 301 -3.57 2.10 -23.19
C GLU A 301 -2.98 1.04 -22.26
N ARG A 302 -3.74 0.65 -21.24
CA ARG A 302 -3.42 -0.36 -20.24
C ARG A 302 -4.70 -1.14 -19.92
N LEU A 303 -4.62 -2.34 -19.34
CA LEU A 303 -5.82 -3.06 -18.89
C LEU A 303 -6.73 -2.21 -17.97
N SER A 304 -6.20 -1.28 -17.17
CA SER A 304 -7.03 -0.35 -16.37
C SER A 304 -7.79 0.67 -17.21
N THR A 305 -7.23 1.11 -18.35
CA THR A 305 -7.84 2.15 -19.21
C THR A 305 -8.78 1.57 -20.26
N LEU A 306 -8.54 0.35 -20.75
CA LEU A 306 -9.37 -0.34 -21.74
C LEU A 306 -10.84 -0.40 -21.33
N SER A 307 -11.75 -0.29 -22.29
CA SER A 307 -13.18 -0.53 -22.07
C SER A 307 -13.46 -1.97 -21.62
N ILE A 308 -14.61 -2.21 -20.98
CA ILE A 308 -15.01 -3.56 -20.56
C ILE A 308 -15.04 -4.52 -21.76
N THR A 309 -15.53 -4.07 -22.91
CA THR A 309 -15.55 -4.87 -24.16
C THR A 309 -14.14 -5.25 -24.61
N GLN A 310 -13.20 -4.31 -24.63
CA GLN A 310 -11.81 -4.61 -25.00
C GLN A 310 -11.15 -5.60 -24.01
N ILE A 311 -11.45 -5.50 -22.71
CA ILE A 311 -10.96 -6.48 -21.72
C ILE A 311 -11.59 -7.86 -21.95
N CYS A 312 -12.88 -7.92 -22.31
CA CYS A 312 -13.52 -9.18 -22.72
C CYS A 312 -12.82 -9.79 -23.94
N ASP A 313 -12.41 -8.98 -24.93
CA ASP A 313 -11.67 -9.45 -26.10
C ASP A 313 -10.32 -10.05 -25.70
N VAL A 314 -9.60 -9.41 -24.77
CA VAL A 314 -8.37 -9.96 -24.17
C VAL A 314 -8.63 -11.30 -23.48
N ILE A 315 -9.68 -11.41 -22.67
CA ILE A 315 -10.06 -12.66 -22.00
C ILE A 315 -10.43 -13.75 -23.03
N ASN A 316 -11.10 -13.39 -24.11
CA ASN A 316 -11.42 -14.33 -25.19
C ASN A 316 -10.18 -14.83 -25.91
N VAL A 317 -9.18 -13.96 -26.14
CA VAL A 317 -7.87 -14.38 -26.65
C VAL A 317 -7.18 -15.32 -25.68
N TRP A 318 -7.18 -15.03 -24.37
CA TRP A 318 -6.64 -15.96 -23.37
C TRP A 318 -7.30 -17.34 -23.44
N CYS A 319 -8.64 -17.40 -23.57
CA CYS A 319 -9.36 -18.66 -23.73
C CYS A 319 -8.95 -19.38 -25.01
N LYS A 320 -8.94 -18.68 -26.14
CA LYS A 320 -8.62 -19.24 -27.45
C LYS A 320 -7.21 -19.84 -27.47
N GLU A 321 -6.21 -19.07 -27.04
CA GLU A 321 -4.82 -19.51 -27.04
C GLU A 321 -4.58 -20.65 -26.04
N TYR A 322 -5.26 -20.64 -24.88
CA TYR A 322 -5.22 -21.76 -23.94
C TYR A 322 -5.83 -23.01 -24.57
N GLU A 323 -7.01 -22.92 -25.19
CA GLU A 323 -7.71 -24.04 -25.82
C GLU A 323 -6.88 -24.70 -26.94
N GLU A 324 -6.23 -23.89 -27.79
CA GLU A 324 -5.37 -24.38 -28.87
C GLU A 324 -4.17 -25.21 -28.37
N LEU A 325 -3.71 -24.93 -27.15
CA LEU A 325 -2.53 -25.53 -26.53
C LEU A 325 -2.89 -26.62 -25.50
N PHE A 326 -4.14 -26.64 -25.05
CA PHE A 326 -4.64 -27.42 -23.92
C PHE A 326 -4.36 -28.93 -24.02
N ARG A 327 -4.39 -29.51 -25.22
CA ARG A 327 -4.08 -30.93 -25.41
C ARG A 327 -2.62 -31.23 -25.69
N LYS A 328 -1.80 -30.22 -25.98
CA LYS A 328 -0.42 -30.36 -26.48
C LYS A 328 0.61 -30.21 -25.37
N TYR A 329 0.34 -29.37 -24.39
CA TYR A 329 1.27 -29.01 -23.33
C TYR A 329 0.64 -29.26 -21.97
N ASP A 330 1.48 -29.60 -21.00
CA ASP A 330 1.06 -30.02 -19.66
C ASP A 330 0.76 -28.83 -18.74
N TRP A 331 1.40 -27.70 -19.02
CA TRP A 331 1.13 -26.44 -18.35
C TRP A 331 1.11 -25.28 -19.34
N ILE A 332 0.14 -24.39 -19.17
CA ILE A 332 -0.02 -23.17 -19.98
C ILE A 332 -0.14 -21.99 -19.02
N GLN A 333 0.90 -21.18 -18.96
CA GLN A 333 0.98 -20.01 -18.08
C GLN A 333 0.65 -18.74 -18.86
N ILE A 334 -0.49 -18.14 -18.55
CA ILE A 334 -0.84 -16.79 -18.99
C ILE A 334 -0.39 -15.80 -17.92
N PHE A 335 0.35 -14.76 -18.29
CA PHE A 335 0.87 -13.77 -17.35
C PHE A 335 1.10 -12.40 -18.00
N GLU A 336 1.21 -11.37 -17.17
CA GLU A 336 1.58 -10.00 -17.57
C GLU A 336 2.59 -9.45 -16.57
N ASN A 337 3.62 -8.77 -17.07
CA ASN A 337 4.51 -7.94 -16.28
C ASN A 337 4.27 -6.49 -16.67
N ARG A 338 3.68 -5.69 -15.78
CA ARG A 338 3.37 -4.28 -16.04
C ARG A 338 4.31 -3.37 -15.25
N GLY A 339 5.04 -2.51 -15.97
CA GLY A 339 5.95 -1.53 -15.38
C GLY A 339 7.40 -2.01 -15.27
N SER A 340 8.34 -1.06 -15.33
CA SER A 340 9.78 -1.35 -15.29
C SER A 340 10.22 -1.99 -13.97
N GLU A 341 9.50 -1.71 -12.88
CA GLU A 341 9.79 -2.21 -11.53
C GLU A 341 9.70 -3.73 -11.42
N VAL A 342 8.94 -4.36 -12.31
CA VAL A 342 8.73 -5.82 -12.40
C VAL A 342 9.36 -6.43 -13.66
N GLY A 343 10.30 -5.73 -14.28
CA GLY A 343 11.09 -6.25 -15.40
C GLY A 343 10.43 -6.12 -16.77
N CYS A 344 9.38 -5.29 -16.93
CA CYS A 344 8.82 -5.00 -18.24
C CYS A 344 9.72 -4.01 -18.99
N SER A 345 10.25 -4.42 -20.14
CA SER A 345 11.14 -3.60 -20.99
C SER A 345 10.41 -2.87 -22.11
N ASN A 346 9.13 -3.20 -22.37
CA ASN A 346 8.33 -2.60 -23.43
C ASN A 346 7.03 -2.00 -22.88
N ILE A 347 6.78 -0.74 -23.22
CA ILE A 347 5.65 0.05 -22.70
C ILE A 347 4.30 -0.21 -23.39
N HIS A 348 4.25 -0.99 -24.47
CA HIS A 348 3.00 -1.33 -25.16
C HIS A 348 2.16 -2.29 -24.30
N PRO A 349 0.82 -2.19 -24.24
CA PRO A 349 0.02 -3.07 -23.39
C PRO A 349 0.03 -4.50 -23.92
N HIS A 350 0.69 -5.40 -23.19
CA HIS A 350 0.81 -6.80 -23.60
C HIS A 350 0.94 -7.74 -22.41
N GLY A 351 0.51 -8.97 -22.62
CA GLY A 351 0.84 -10.13 -21.79
C GLY A 351 1.64 -11.15 -22.57
N GLN A 352 1.91 -12.27 -21.91
CA GLN A 352 2.61 -13.41 -22.46
C GLN A 352 1.88 -14.70 -22.11
N LEU A 353 2.08 -15.70 -22.95
CA LEU A 353 1.63 -17.06 -22.71
C LEU A 353 2.79 -18.01 -22.98
N TRP A 354 3.21 -18.74 -21.96
CA TRP A 354 4.24 -19.76 -22.09
C TRP A 354 3.62 -21.13 -21.81
N ALA A 355 3.78 -22.07 -22.74
CA ALA A 355 3.31 -23.43 -22.57
C ALA A 355 4.49 -24.41 -22.59
N SER A 356 4.46 -25.41 -21.70
CA SER A 356 5.54 -26.37 -21.48
C SER A 356 5.02 -27.81 -21.39
N ASN A 357 5.82 -28.77 -21.86
CA ASN A 357 5.56 -30.21 -21.77
C ASN A 357 5.91 -30.83 -20.40
N TYR A 358 5.88 -30.00 -19.36
CA TYR A 358 6.10 -30.40 -17.99
C TYR A 358 5.31 -29.45 -17.09
N LEU A 359 5.00 -29.92 -15.87
CA LEU A 359 4.33 -29.12 -14.85
C LEU A 359 5.38 -28.36 -14.01
N PRO A 360 5.44 -27.02 -14.07
CA PRO A 360 6.46 -26.26 -13.35
C PRO A 360 6.30 -26.36 -11.82
N THR A 361 7.36 -26.05 -11.08
CA THR A 361 7.45 -26.25 -9.63
C THR A 361 6.32 -25.61 -8.83
N ILE A 362 5.97 -24.35 -9.10
CA ILE A 362 4.92 -23.63 -8.35
C ILE A 362 3.53 -24.25 -8.63
N PRO A 363 3.10 -24.41 -9.90
CA PRO A 363 1.90 -25.18 -10.24
C PRO A 363 1.85 -26.59 -9.65
N SER A 364 2.98 -27.31 -9.64
CA SER A 364 3.07 -28.66 -9.07
C SER A 364 2.77 -28.67 -7.57
N LYS A 365 3.37 -27.76 -6.78
CA LYS A 365 3.02 -27.56 -5.36
C LYS A 365 1.54 -27.24 -5.17
N LYS A 366 0.99 -26.33 -6.01
CA LYS A 366 -0.44 -25.96 -5.96
C LYS A 366 -1.36 -27.13 -6.27
N ASN A 367 -1.00 -27.98 -7.22
CA ASN A 367 -1.73 -29.19 -7.57
C ASN A 367 -1.80 -30.13 -6.36
N GLU A 368 -0.64 -30.45 -5.78
CA GLU A 368 -0.52 -31.36 -4.65
C GLU A 368 -1.30 -30.85 -3.42
N MET A 369 -1.12 -29.58 -3.06
CA MET A 369 -1.73 -29.01 -1.86
C MET A 369 -3.25 -28.88 -1.97
N GLN A 370 -3.77 -28.50 -3.15
CA GLN A 370 -5.21 -28.49 -3.40
C GLN A 370 -5.78 -29.90 -3.40
N LYS A 371 -5.09 -30.87 -4.01
CA LYS A 371 -5.50 -32.28 -3.98
C LYS A 371 -5.56 -32.82 -2.57
N LYS A 372 -4.53 -32.59 -1.76
CA LYS A 372 -4.48 -33.00 -0.35
C LYS A 372 -5.62 -32.43 0.48
N TYR A 373 -6.01 -31.18 0.23
CA TYR A 373 -7.18 -30.58 0.87
C TYR A 373 -8.48 -31.25 0.39
N PHE A 374 -8.65 -31.41 -0.92
CA PHE A 374 -9.84 -32.01 -1.52
C PHE A 374 -10.06 -33.46 -1.05
N ASP A 375 -9.03 -34.29 -1.05
CA ASP A 375 -9.09 -35.68 -0.58
C ASP A 375 -9.50 -35.76 0.91
N LYS A 376 -9.16 -34.73 1.70
CA LYS A 376 -9.50 -34.64 3.13
C LYS A 376 -10.89 -34.06 3.41
N HIS A 377 -11.32 -33.07 2.62
CA HIS A 377 -12.49 -32.25 2.93
C HIS A 377 -13.67 -32.48 1.98
N GLY A 378 -13.45 -33.10 0.81
CA GLY A 378 -14.46 -33.32 -0.22
C GLY A 378 -14.89 -32.05 -0.97
N SER A 379 -14.14 -30.95 -0.84
CA SER A 379 -14.44 -29.64 -1.43
C SER A 379 -13.17 -28.92 -1.91
N GLN A 380 -13.28 -28.02 -2.88
CA GLN A 380 -12.15 -27.26 -3.40
C GLN A 380 -11.67 -26.22 -2.37
N LEU A 381 -10.36 -26.25 -2.09
CA LEU A 381 -9.70 -25.38 -1.12
C LEU A 381 -10.01 -23.90 -1.34
N LEU A 382 -9.92 -23.43 -2.58
CA LEU A 382 -10.09 -22.01 -2.90
C LEU A 382 -11.56 -21.57 -2.93
N LEU A 383 -12.49 -22.48 -3.21
CA LEU A 383 -13.92 -22.19 -3.14
C LEU A 383 -14.36 -22.03 -1.67
N ASP A 384 -13.93 -22.94 -0.80
CA ASP A 384 -14.14 -22.83 0.65
C ASP A 384 -13.48 -21.57 1.22
N TYR A 385 -12.28 -21.23 0.74
CA TYR A 385 -11.59 -20.01 1.12
C TYR A 385 -12.37 -18.76 0.69
N ALA A 386 -12.87 -18.71 -0.54
CA ALA A 386 -13.70 -17.61 -1.03
C ALA A 386 -14.96 -17.41 -0.18
N HIS A 387 -15.66 -18.51 0.16
CA HIS A 387 -16.83 -18.45 1.06
C HIS A 387 -16.47 -17.90 2.45
N LYS A 388 -15.37 -18.36 3.04
CA LYS A 388 -14.90 -17.86 4.35
C LYS A 388 -14.54 -16.37 4.30
N GLU A 389 -13.90 -15.91 3.24
CA GLU A 389 -13.60 -14.49 3.05
C GLU A 389 -14.88 -13.64 2.87
N MET A 390 -15.88 -14.13 2.14
CA MET A 390 -17.17 -13.44 1.99
C MET A 390 -17.94 -13.31 3.31
N ILE A 391 -17.81 -14.29 4.22
CA ILE A 391 -18.40 -14.23 5.56
C ILE A 391 -17.64 -13.23 6.43
N LYS A 392 -16.30 -13.31 6.47
CA LYS A 392 -15.47 -12.46 7.33
C LYS A 392 -15.38 -11.01 6.87
N LYS A 393 -15.36 -10.77 5.55
CA LYS A 393 -15.31 -9.47 4.87
C LYS A 393 -14.08 -8.58 5.13
N GLU A 394 -13.25 -8.90 6.12
CA GLU A 394 -12.08 -8.11 6.51
C GLU A 394 -11.12 -7.84 5.34
N ARG A 395 -10.81 -8.88 4.55
CA ARG A 395 -9.85 -8.82 3.44
C ARG A 395 -10.49 -8.70 2.06
N VAL A 396 -11.82 -8.59 1.99
CA VAL A 396 -12.55 -8.38 0.74
C VAL A 396 -12.32 -6.96 0.24
N ILE A 397 -11.90 -6.83 -1.01
CA ILE A 397 -11.74 -5.54 -1.69
C ILE A 397 -13.02 -5.22 -2.46
N VAL A 398 -13.43 -6.13 -3.34
CA VAL A 398 -14.63 -5.98 -4.17
C VAL A 398 -15.14 -7.34 -4.63
N GLN A 399 -16.41 -7.41 -5.01
CA GLN A 399 -17.04 -8.61 -5.55
C GLN A 399 -18.22 -8.23 -6.45
N ASN A 400 -18.50 -9.06 -7.45
CA ASN A 400 -19.75 -9.04 -8.24
C ASN A 400 -20.44 -10.41 -8.13
N ALA A 401 -21.35 -10.77 -9.05
CA ALA A 401 -22.10 -12.01 -8.93
C ALA A 401 -21.19 -13.26 -9.04
N SER A 402 -20.25 -13.26 -9.99
CA SER A 402 -19.38 -14.41 -10.27
C SER A 402 -18.03 -14.37 -9.56
N TRP A 403 -17.50 -13.19 -9.22
CA TRP A 403 -16.10 -13.04 -8.79
C TRP A 403 -15.94 -12.30 -7.46
N LEU A 404 -14.86 -12.63 -6.77
CA LEU A 404 -14.43 -12.06 -5.50
C LEU A 404 -12.95 -11.65 -5.61
N VAL A 405 -12.62 -10.44 -5.14
CA VAL A 405 -11.24 -9.99 -4.99
C VAL A 405 -10.94 -9.79 -3.51
N VAL A 406 -9.87 -10.43 -3.05
CA VAL A 406 -9.38 -10.31 -1.67
C VAL A 406 -7.87 -10.09 -1.66
N VAL A 407 -7.36 -9.48 -0.60
CA VAL A 407 -5.95 -9.67 -0.23
C VAL A 407 -5.85 -11.03 0.45
N PRO A 408 -5.07 -12.01 -0.06
CA PRO A 408 -5.05 -13.33 0.54
C PRO A 408 -4.52 -13.29 1.98
N TYR A 409 -5.04 -14.16 2.84
CA TYR A 409 -4.62 -14.24 4.25
C TYR A 409 -3.10 -14.46 4.40
N TRP A 410 -2.50 -15.14 3.42
CA TRP A 410 -1.08 -15.48 3.30
C TRP A 410 -0.31 -14.60 2.30
N ALA A 411 -0.86 -13.44 1.91
CA ALA A 411 -0.22 -12.54 0.96
C ALA A 411 1.24 -12.24 1.34
N VAL A 412 2.16 -12.20 0.37
CA VAL A 412 3.56 -11.81 0.55
C VAL A 412 3.79 -10.38 0.10
N TRP A 413 3.21 -10.00 -1.05
CA TRP A 413 3.37 -8.66 -1.60
C TRP A 413 2.48 -7.64 -0.85
N PRO A 414 2.86 -6.34 -0.81
CA PRO A 414 2.21 -5.38 0.08
C PRO A 414 0.71 -5.28 -0.16
N PHE A 415 0.34 -5.09 -1.43
CA PHE A 415 -1.04 -5.01 -1.92
C PHE A 415 -1.39 -6.21 -2.79
N GLU A 416 -0.84 -7.40 -2.51
CA GLU A 416 -1.18 -8.63 -3.21
C GLU A 416 -2.69 -8.87 -3.25
N THR A 417 -3.21 -9.31 -4.41
CA THR A 417 -4.61 -9.74 -4.49
C THR A 417 -4.75 -11.05 -5.23
N ILE A 418 -5.80 -11.78 -4.86
CA ILE A 418 -6.28 -12.95 -5.59
C ILE A 418 -7.72 -12.69 -6.05
N VAL A 419 -7.98 -12.95 -7.33
CA VAL A 419 -9.33 -12.93 -7.92
C VAL A 419 -9.81 -14.38 -7.98
N LEU A 420 -10.93 -14.63 -7.31
CA LEU A 420 -11.50 -15.94 -7.08
C LEU A 420 -12.91 -16.02 -7.70
N PRO A 421 -13.22 -17.03 -8.50
CA PRO A 421 -14.60 -17.33 -8.88
C PRO A 421 -15.38 -17.85 -7.68
N LYS A 422 -16.68 -17.57 -7.64
CA LYS A 422 -17.62 -18.01 -6.61
C LYS A 422 -18.36 -19.31 -6.97
N PHE A 423 -17.84 -20.02 -7.95
CA PHE A 423 -18.40 -21.22 -8.53
C PHE A 423 -17.26 -22.17 -8.91
N VAL A 424 -17.58 -23.46 -9.05
CA VAL A 424 -16.59 -24.47 -9.45
C VAL A 424 -16.18 -24.23 -10.90
N VAL A 425 -14.88 -24.03 -11.11
CA VAL A 425 -14.28 -23.87 -12.44
C VAL A 425 -12.79 -24.18 -12.34
N HIS A 426 -12.27 -24.98 -13.28
CA HIS A 426 -10.90 -25.50 -13.23
C HIS A 426 -9.96 -24.72 -14.14
N ASN A 427 -10.45 -24.22 -15.27
CA ASN A 427 -9.67 -23.45 -16.24
C ASN A 427 -10.52 -22.38 -16.92
N ILE A 428 -9.85 -21.41 -17.54
CA ILE A 428 -10.45 -20.21 -18.12
C ILE A 428 -11.43 -20.50 -19.27
N CYS A 429 -11.28 -21.64 -19.97
CA CYS A 429 -12.17 -22.00 -21.09
C CYS A 429 -13.55 -22.49 -20.65
N GLN A 430 -13.71 -22.85 -19.38
CA GLN A 430 -15.00 -23.25 -18.81
C GLN A 430 -15.90 -22.05 -18.44
N LEU A 431 -15.39 -20.82 -18.58
CA LEU A 431 -16.16 -19.60 -18.29
C LEU A 431 -17.20 -19.32 -19.38
N ASN A 432 -18.44 -19.09 -18.97
CA ASN A 432 -19.49 -18.61 -19.88
C ASN A 432 -19.36 -17.11 -20.18
N VAL A 433 -20.15 -16.59 -21.13
CA VAL A 433 -20.09 -15.19 -21.58
C VAL A 433 -20.34 -14.20 -20.44
N VAL A 434 -21.29 -14.49 -19.54
CA VAL A 434 -21.61 -13.64 -18.39
C VAL A 434 -20.43 -13.60 -17.42
N GLN A 435 -19.88 -14.77 -17.07
CA GLN A 435 -18.72 -14.87 -16.17
C GLN A 435 -17.48 -14.17 -16.74
N LYS A 436 -17.26 -14.21 -18.06
CA LYS A 436 -16.18 -13.46 -18.72
C LYS A 436 -16.39 -11.95 -18.64
N THR A 437 -17.61 -11.49 -18.86
CA THR A 437 -17.96 -10.05 -18.76
C THR A 437 -17.77 -9.55 -17.33
N GLU A 438 -18.26 -10.30 -16.35
CA GLU A 438 -18.07 -9.99 -14.93
C GLU A 438 -16.60 -10.08 -14.50
N LEU A 439 -15.79 -10.93 -15.14
CA LEU A 439 -14.34 -10.94 -14.93
C LEU A 439 -13.69 -9.65 -15.47
N ALA A 440 -14.07 -9.22 -16.67
CA ALA A 440 -13.58 -7.98 -17.25
C ALA A 440 -13.89 -6.75 -16.37
N GLU A 441 -15.12 -6.67 -15.86
CA GLU A 441 -15.55 -5.63 -14.94
C GLU A 441 -14.72 -5.61 -13.64
N ILE A 442 -14.54 -6.78 -13.01
CA ILE A 442 -13.85 -6.84 -11.72
C ILE A 442 -12.35 -6.59 -11.87
N LEU A 443 -11.75 -7.01 -12.99
CA LEU A 443 -10.36 -6.69 -13.33
C LEU A 443 -10.20 -5.19 -13.56
N LYS A 444 -11.06 -4.55 -14.36
CA LYS A 444 -11.01 -3.10 -14.59
C LYS A 444 -11.09 -2.33 -13.28
N LEU A 445 -12.02 -2.71 -12.41
CA LEU A 445 -12.22 -2.05 -11.12
C LEU A 445 -11.02 -2.23 -10.18
N LEU A 446 -10.48 -3.44 -10.08
CA LEU A 446 -9.27 -3.71 -9.29
C LEU A 446 -8.07 -2.89 -9.79
N LEU A 447 -7.81 -2.92 -11.09
CA LEU A 447 -6.66 -2.23 -11.67
C LEU A 447 -6.78 -0.70 -11.56
N THR A 448 -8.00 -0.17 -11.65
CA THR A 448 -8.27 1.25 -11.40
C THR A 448 -8.02 1.63 -9.94
N LYS A 449 -8.41 0.75 -8.99
CA LYS A 449 -8.09 0.95 -7.57
C LYS A 449 -6.58 0.93 -7.33
N TYR A 450 -5.83 0.02 -7.97
CA TYR A 450 -4.37 0.01 -7.89
C TYR A 450 -3.74 1.32 -8.35
N ASP A 451 -4.14 1.83 -9.53
CA ASP A 451 -3.60 3.09 -10.06
C ASP A 451 -3.87 4.29 -9.12
N LYS A 452 -4.93 4.23 -8.31
CA LYS A 452 -5.29 5.24 -7.31
C LYS A 452 -4.59 5.11 -5.95
N ILE A 453 -3.96 3.98 -5.62
CA ILE A 453 -3.29 3.82 -4.30
C ILE A 453 -2.24 4.90 -4.08
N PHE A 454 -1.50 5.23 -5.14
CA PHE A 454 -0.46 6.26 -5.10
C PHE A 454 -0.58 7.27 -6.26
N ASP A 455 -1.76 7.38 -6.88
CA ASP A 455 -2.03 8.25 -8.03
C ASP A 455 -0.99 8.13 -9.16
N CYS A 456 -0.65 6.89 -9.52
CA CYS A 456 0.32 6.57 -10.56
C CYS A 456 -0.01 5.23 -11.26
N PRO A 457 0.43 4.99 -12.50
CA PRO A 457 0.33 3.67 -13.11
C PRO A 457 0.99 2.61 -12.23
N PHE A 458 0.20 1.70 -11.68
CA PHE A 458 0.67 0.79 -10.64
C PHE A 458 1.33 -0.43 -11.28
N PRO A 459 2.62 -0.70 -10.98
CA PRO A 459 3.29 -1.88 -11.50
C PRO A 459 2.78 -3.15 -10.81
N TYR A 460 2.70 -4.25 -11.55
CA TYR A 460 2.32 -5.55 -11.00
C TYR A 460 2.78 -6.71 -11.89
N ILE A 461 2.90 -7.88 -11.27
CA ILE A 461 2.96 -9.17 -11.97
C ILE A 461 1.58 -9.81 -11.85
N PHE A 462 1.00 -10.18 -12.98
CA PHE A 462 -0.29 -10.88 -13.07
C PHE A 462 -0.09 -12.29 -13.59
N GLY A 463 -0.87 -13.25 -13.10
CA GLY A 463 -0.88 -14.61 -13.65
C GLY A 463 -2.22 -15.31 -13.46
N ALA A 464 -2.69 -16.00 -14.50
CA ALA A 464 -3.81 -16.92 -14.44
C ALA A 464 -3.32 -18.32 -14.05
N ASN A 465 -4.01 -18.97 -13.12
CA ASN A 465 -3.69 -20.33 -12.68
C ASN A 465 -4.84 -21.25 -13.07
N ASN A 466 -4.63 -22.01 -14.13
CA ASN A 466 -5.57 -23.01 -14.62
C ASN A 466 -5.20 -24.40 -14.05
N SER A 467 -6.11 -25.36 -14.16
CA SER A 467 -5.77 -26.76 -13.95
C SER A 467 -4.70 -27.23 -14.96
N PRO A 468 -3.88 -28.24 -14.61
CA PRO A 468 -2.98 -28.91 -15.54
C PRO A 468 -3.69 -29.40 -16.80
N SER A 469 -2.94 -29.53 -17.87
CA SER A 469 -3.41 -29.86 -19.21
C SER A 469 -2.58 -31.01 -19.81
N GLY A 470 -2.63 -31.25 -21.12
CA GLY A 470 -1.76 -32.25 -21.77
C GLY A 470 -1.95 -33.67 -21.22
N ILE A 471 -0.88 -34.26 -20.69
CA ILE A 471 -0.92 -35.64 -20.15
C ILE A 471 -1.81 -35.78 -18.90
N TYR A 472 -2.18 -34.67 -18.26
CA TYR A 472 -2.99 -34.68 -17.04
C TYR A 472 -4.50 -34.68 -17.31
N LEU A 473 -4.94 -34.63 -18.57
CA LEU A 473 -6.36 -34.52 -18.93
C LEU A 473 -7.21 -35.72 -18.50
N ASP A 474 -6.62 -36.91 -18.43
CA ASP A 474 -7.31 -38.13 -18.00
C ASP A 474 -7.35 -38.29 -16.46
N ASN A 475 -6.66 -37.41 -15.72
CA ASN A 475 -6.69 -37.43 -14.26
C ASN A 475 -7.96 -36.74 -13.73
N ASP A 476 -8.38 -37.14 -12.53
CA ASP A 476 -9.36 -36.36 -11.78
C ASP A 476 -8.71 -35.06 -11.28
N LEU A 477 -9.14 -33.94 -11.86
CA LEU A 477 -8.70 -32.58 -11.53
C LEU A 477 -9.76 -31.80 -10.73
N SER A 478 -10.77 -32.48 -10.16
CA SER A 478 -11.88 -31.86 -9.43
C SER A 478 -11.43 -31.02 -8.22
N HIS A 479 -10.21 -31.23 -7.72
CA HIS A 479 -9.60 -30.45 -6.64
C HIS A 479 -9.16 -29.04 -7.06
N TRP A 480 -8.97 -28.80 -8.36
CA TRP A 480 -8.48 -27.51 -8.86
C TRP A 480 -9.55 -26.43 -8.88
N GLN A 481 -9.10 -25.20 -8.64
CA GLN A 481 -9.93 -24.01 -8.82
C GLN A 481 -9.14 -22.93 -9.56
N LEU A 482 -9.72 -22.44 -10.67
CA LEU A 482 -9.19 -21.30 -11.42
C LEU A 482 -9.06 -20.09 -10.51
N HIS A 483 -7.93 -19.40 -10.58
CA HIS A 483 -7.70 -18.16 -9.84
C HIS A 483 -6.64 -17.28 -10.51
N PHE A 484 -6.72 -15.98 -10.26
CA PHE A 484 -5.77 -15.00 -10.79
C PHE A 484 -5.03 -14.31 -9.66
N ASN A 485 -3.71 -14.19 -9.76
CA ASN A 485 -2.89 -13.53 -8.76
C ASN A 485 -2.33 -12.21 -9.32
N PHE A 486 -2.26 -11.20 -8.45
CA PHE A 486 -1.54 -9.95 -8.68
C PHE A 486 -0.50 -9.74 -7.59
N TYR A 487 0.74 -9.51 -8.00
CA TYR A 487 1.89 -9.25 -7.13
C TYR A 487 2.47 -7.87 -7.41
N PRO A 488 1.90 -6.80 -6.82
CA PRO A 488 2.43 -5.46 -6.97
C PRO A 488 3.61 -5.19 -6.03
N PRO A 489 4.72 -4.59 -6.50
CA PRO A 489 5.90 -4.36 -5.69
C PRO A 489 5.83 -3.08 -4.83
N LEU A 490 5.00 -2.09 -5.17
CA LEU A 490 4.99 -0.81 -4.43
C LEU A 490 4.50 -1.00 -2.98
N LEU A 491 5.14 -0.31 -2.04
CA LEU A 491 4.89 -0.48 -0.59
C LEU A 491 4.40 0.79 0.08
N ARG A 492 5.14 1.91 0.01
CA ARG A 492 4.83 3.14 0.77
C ARG A 492 4.44 4.33 -0.08
N SER A 493 4.94 4.39 -1.31
CA SER A 493 4.76 5.50 -2.25
C SER A 493 5.05 5.03 -3.68
N PRO A 494 4.84 5.86 -4.72
CA PRO A 494 5.24 5.53 -6.10
C PRO A 494 6.73 5.20 -6.25
N THR A 495 7.57 5.67 -5.32
CA THR A 495 9.03 5.56 -5.41
C THR A 495 9.62 4.48 -4.50
N VAL A 496 8.83 3.87 -3.62
CA VAL A 496 9.31 2.93 -2.60
C VAL A 496 8.64 1.58 -2.77
N LYS A 497 9.42 0.61 -3.27
CA LYS A 497 8.99 -0.77 -3.51
C LYS A 497 9.51 -1.75 -2.46
N LYS A 498 8.78 -2.85 -2.28
CA LYS A 498 9.25 -4.05 -1.60
C LYS A 498 10.32 -4.73 -2.45
N HIS A 499 11.38 -5.16 -1.80
CA HIS A 499 12.42 -6.00 -2.38
C HIS A 499 12.39 -7.36 -1.69
N ILE A 500 12.20 -8.43 -2.44
CA ILE A 500 12.41 -9.80 -1.94
C ILE A 500 13.92 -10.04 -1.97
N ALA A 501 14.55 -10.00 -0.80
CA ALA A 501 16.01 -10.06 -0.65
C ALA A 501 16.39 -10.72 0.68
N GLY A 502 17.70 -10.93 0.90
CA GLY A 502 18.26 -11.36 2.19
C GLY A 502 17.48 -12.49 2.84
N TYR A 503 16.79 -12.18 3.95
CA TYR A 503 16.00 -13.16 4.71
C TYR A 503 14.92 -13.86 3.87
N GLU A 504 14.26 -13.15 2.94
CA GLU A 504 13.18 -13.74 2.14
C GLU A 504 13.70 -14.69 1.04
N VAL A 505 14.94 -14.50 0.60
CA VAL A 505 15.61 -15.38 -0.38
C VAL A 505 16.17 -16.63 0.30
N TYR A 506 16.71 -16.50 1.51
CA TYR A 506 17.41 -17.59 2.20
C TYR A 506 16.57 -18.30 3.29
N ALA A 507 15.43 -17.75 3.71
CA ALA A 507 14.64 -18.30 4.81
C ALA A 507 13.13 -18.32 4.55
N GLU A 508 12.42 -17.21 4.80
CA GLU A 508 10.96 -17.18 4.74
C GLU A 508 10.46 -15.82 4.25
N PRO A 509 9.45 -15.76 3.36
CA PRO A 509 8.85 -14.51 2.93
C PRO A 509 8.31 -13.69 4.10
N GLN A 510 8.47 -12.37 4.04
CA GLN A 510 8.08 -11.47 5.11
C GLN A 510 7.35 -10.24 4.57
N ARG A 511 6.28 -9.81 5.24
CA ARG A 511 5.55 -8.59 4.89
C ARG A 511 5.48 -7.60 6.04
N ASP A 512 5.54 -6.31 5.72
CA ASP A 512 5.55 -5.20 6.69
C ASP A 512 4.14 -4.68 7.04
N LEU A 513 3.20 -4.81 6.10
CA LEU A 513 1.80 -4.38 6.20
C LEU A 513 0.94 -5.62 6.42
N THR A 514 -0.03 -5.69 7.33
CA THR A 514 -0.88 -6.90 7.41
C THR A 514 -1.83 -6.99 6.20
N PRO A 515 -2.26 -8.20 5.79
CA PRO A 515 -3.25 -8.37 4.71
C PRO A 515 -4.56 -7.60 4.95
N GLU A 516 -5.01 -7.49 6.21
CA GLU A 516 -6.23 -6.77 6.57
C GLU A 516 -6.10 -5.26 6.36
N VAL A 517 -4.95 -4.68 6.71
CA VAL A 517 -4.71 -3.24 6.49
C VAL A 517 -4.56 -2.97 4.99
N ALA A 518 -3.83 -3.82 4.26
CA ALA A 518 -3.73 -3.70 2.80
C ALA A 518 -5.11 -3.74 2.13
N ALA A 519 -5.96 -4.68 2.51
CA ALA A 519 -7.32 -4.77 1.97
C ALA A 519 -8.16 -3.52 2.28
N LYS A 520 -8.06 -3.01 3.52
CA LYS A 520 -8.72 -1.77 3.90
C LYS A 520 -8.25 -0.59 3.05
N THR A 521 -6.94 -0.42 2.86
CA THR A 521 -6.37 0.64 2.02
C THR A 521 -6.92 0.59 0.59
N ILE A 522 -6.96 -0.59 -0.05
CA ILE A 522 -7.46 -0.72 -1.43
C ILE A 522 -8.98 -0.50 -1.51
N ARG A 523 -9.72 -0.93 -0.48
CA ARG A 523 -11.19 -0.84 -0.44
C ARG A 523 -11.66 0.61 -0.25
N ASP A 524 -10.99 1.38 0.60
CA ASP A 524 -11.39 2.74 0.98
C ASP A 524 -11.08 3.82 -0.10
N ILE A 525 -10.41 3.43 -1.19
CA ILE A 525 -10.20 4.22 -2.43
C ILE A 525 -11.42 4.17 -3.34
#